data_AF-A0A624BCA2-F1
#
_entry.id   AF-A0A624BCA2-F1
#
_cell.length_a   1.000
_cell.length_b   1.000
_cell.length_c   1.000
_cell.angle_alpha   90.00
_cell.angle_beta   90.00
_cell.angle_gamma   90.00
#
_symmetry.space_group_name_H-M   'P 1'
#
loop_
_entity.id
_entity.type
_entity.pdbx_description
1 polymer ?
#
loop_
_entity_poly.entity_id
_entity_poly.type
_entity_poly.pdbx_seq_one_letter_code
_entity_poly.pdbx_strand_id
1 'polypeptide(L)'
;MDNEVTFSLSYELLTQKAEEEIRNINLEQDGIGYIEALAKASAILNFWYGLALQGYPGSTMDEHVDADRLRLHALVFNRED
;
A
#
# COMPACT_ATOMS: atom_id res chain seq x y z
N MET A 1 8.77 25.91 -23.76
CA MET A 1 8.99 25.56 -22.35
C MET A 1 8.63 24.10 -22.24
N ASP A 2 9.63 23.24 -22.11
CA ASP A 2 9.42 21.83 -21.80
C ASP A 2 8.61 21.78 -20.50
N ASN A 3 7.34 21.37 -20.60
CA ASN A 3 6.60 20.93 -19.44
C ASN A 3 7.32 19.66 -18.98
N GLU A 4 8.29 19.80 -18.07
CA GLU A 4 8.70 18.70 -17.20
C GLU A 4 7.43 18.25 -16.49
N VAL A 5 6.79 17.22 -17.05
CA VAL A 5 5.76 16.43 -16.39
C VAL A 5 6.51 15.69 -15.29
N THR A 6 6.86 16.41 -14.23
CA THR A 6 7.35 15.83 -12.99
C THR A 6 6.18 15.01 -12.49
N PHE A 7 6.20 13.73 -12.82
CA PHE A 7 5.34 12.72 -12.21
C PHE A 7 5.77 12.65 -10.74
N SER A 8 5.37 13.65 -9.96
CA SER A 8 5.46 13.59 -8.52
C SER A 8 4.36 12.64 -8.11
N LEU A 9 4.73 11.37 -7.92
CA LEU A 9 3.85 10.39 -7.31
C LEU A 9 3.52 10.93 -5.92
N SER A 10 2.41 11.65 -5.82
CA SER A 10 1.96 12.23 -4.56
C SER A 10 1.70 11.10 -3.59
N TYR A 11 2.05 11.28 -2.31
CA TYR A 11 1.82 10.28 -1.27
C TYR A 11 0.40 9.69 -1.32
N GLU A 12 -0.60 10.55 -1.49
CA GLU A 12 -2.01 10.13 -1.61
C GLU A 12 -2.26 9.22 -2.81
N LEU A 13 -1.65 9.51 -3.97
CA LEU A 13 -1.77 8.70 -5.18
C LEU A 13 -1.07 7.34 -5.02
N LEU A 14 0.10 7.33 -4.36
CA LEU A 14 0.83 6.11 -4.01
C LEU A 14 -0.01 5.22 -3.08
N THR A 15 -0.62 5.80 -2.05
CA THR A 15 -1.49 5.08 -1.10
C THR A 15 -2.76 4.57 -1.75
N GLN A 16 -3.42 5.38 -2.58
CA GLN A 16 -4.60 4.95 -3.33
C GLN A 16 -4.27 3.77 -4.25
N LYS A 17 -3.14 3.83 -4.97
CA LYS A 17 -2.72 2.74 -5.86
C LYS A 17 -2.42 1.45 -5.09
N ALA A 18 -1.73 1.54 -3.95
CA ALA A 18 -1.48 0.37 -3.11
C ALA A 18 -2.79 -0.26 -2.62
N GLU A 19 -3.76 0.57 -2.22
CA GLU A 19 -5.08 0.12 -1.79
C GLU A 19 -5.86 -0.59 -2.91
N GLU A 20 -5.89 -0.02 -4.11
CA GLU A 20 -6.54 -0.61 -5.29
C GLU A 20 -5.93 -1.98 -5.64
N GLU A 21 -4.60 -2.08 -5.67
CA GLU A 21 -3.90 -3.32 -5.98
C GLU A 21 -4.12 -4.40 -4.92
N ILE A 22 -4.08 -4.05 -3.62
CA ILE A 22 -4.38 -4.99 -2.52
C ILE A 22 -5.83 -5.49 -2.61
N ARG A 23 -6.79 -4.62 -2.94
CA ARG A 23 -8.21 -5.01 -3.09
C ARG A 23 -8.46 -5.93 -4.28
N ASN A 24 -7.71 -5.75 -5.37
CA ASN A 24 -7.79 -6.59 -6.56
C ASN A 24 -7.24 -8.01 -6.35
N ILE A 25 -6.45 -8.23 -5.30
CA ILE A 25 -5.93 -9.56 -4.98
C ILE A 25 -7.03 -10.39 -4.31
N ASN A 26 -7.30 -11.57 -4.87
CA ASN A 26 -8.25 -12.50 -4.31
C ASN A 26 -7.67 -13.19 -3.06
N LEU A 27 -8.04 -12.70 -1.87
CA LEU A 27 -7.60 -13.21 -0.57
C LEU A 27 -8.60 -14.21 0.05
N GLU A 28 -9.40 -14.90 -0.76
CA GLU A 28 -10.31 -15.94 -0.28
C GLU A 28 -9.52 -17.07 0.41
N GLN A 29 -9.77 -17.27 1.71
CA GLN A 29 -9.06 -18.22 2.57
C GLN A 29 -9.20 -19.70 2.12
N ASP A 30 -10.24 -20.02 1.36
CA ASP A 30 -10.54 -21.38 0.87
C ASP A 30 -10.03 -21.63 -0.56
N GLY A 31 -9.37 -20.65 -1.18
CA GLY A 31 -8.84 -20.77 -2.53
C GLY A 31 -7.49 -21.51 -2.59
N ILE A 32 -7.33 -22.41 -3.56
CA ILE A 32 -6.01 -22.92 -3.96
C ILE A 32 -5.20 -21.73 -4.48
N GLY A 33 -4.38 -21.14 -3.62
CA GLY A 33 -3.63 -19.91 -3.91
C GLY A 33 -3.69 -18.84 -2.83
N TYR A 34 -4.43 -19.03 -1.73
CA TYR A 34 -4.51 -18.05 -0.63
C TYR A 34 -3.14 -17.59 -0.12
N ILE A 35 -2.19 -18.52 0.07
CA ILE A 35 -0.83 -18.20 0.53
C ILE A 35 -0.09 -17.30 -0.49
N GLU A 36 -0.25 -17.57 -1.79
CA GLU A 36 0.36 -16.76 -2.85
C GLU A 36 -0.29 -15.38 -2.94
N ALA A 37 -1.62 -15.31 -2.82
CA ALA A 37 -2.36 -14.07 -2.80
C ALA A 37 -1.96 -13.20 -1.58
N LEU A 38 -1.87 -13.82 -0.40
CA LEU A 38 -1.43 -13.16 0.82
C LEU A 38 0.00 -12.63 0.70
N ALA A 39 0.90 -13.42 0.10
CA ALA A 39 2.28 -13.00 -0.16
C ALA A 39 2.34 -11.81 -1.12
N LYS A 40 1.55 -11.81 -2.20
CA LYS A 40 1.46 -10.67 -3.14
C LYS A 40 0.93 -9.41 -2.47
N ALA A 41 -0.16 -9.52 -1.71
CA ALA A 41 -0.75 -8.37 -1.01
C ALA A 41 0.21 -7.80 0.05
N SER A 42 0.88 -8.67 0.79
CA SER A 42 1.93 -8.29 1.75
C SER A 42 3.13 -7.63 1.08
N ALA A 43 3.54 -8.09 -0.11
CA ALA A 43 4.64 -7.49 -0.85
C ALA A 43 4.31 -6.06 -1.31
N ILE A 44 3.09 -5.82 -1.78
CA ILE A 44 2.61 -4.48 -2.18
C ILE A 44 2.60 -3.53 -0.97
N LEU A 45 2.08 -3.98 0.18
CA LEU A 45 2.07 -3.21 1.42
C LEU A 45 3.48 -2.79 1.85
N ASN A 46 4.41 -3.74 1.88
CA ASN A 46 5.80 -3.46 2.29
C ASN A 46 6.51 -2.53 1.30
N PHE A 47 6.27 -2.70 0.01
CA PHE A 47 6.83 -1.83 -1.02
C PHE A 47 6.31 -0.40 -0.89
N TRP A 48 5.00 -0.22 -0.71
CA TRP A 48 4.39 1.08 -0.44
C TRP A 48 5.00 1.74 0.80
N TYR A 49 5.15 1.01 1.90
CA TYR A 49 5.70 1.54 3.15
C TYR A 49 7.15 2.02 2.98
N GLY A 50 7.98 1.23 2.28
CA GLY A 50 9.35 1.64 1.98
C GLY A 50 9.43 2.92 1.14
N LEU A 51 8.55 3.07 0.15
CA LEU A 51 8.46 4.29 -0.67
C LEU A 51 7.96 5.50 0.15
N ALA A 52 6.96 5.30 1.01
CA ALA A 52 6.43 6.34 1.88
C ALA A 52 7.51 6.91 2.81
N LEU A 53 8.34 6.04 3.40
CA LEU A 53 9.47 6.47 4.24
C LEU A 53 10.56 7.22 3.46
N GLN A 54 10.87 6.80 2.23
CA GLN A 54 11.88 7.47 1.40
C GLN A 54 11.39 8.82 0.85
N GLY A 55 10.09 8.96 0.61
CA GLY A 55 9.48 10.20 0.12
C GLY A 55 9.48 11.33 1.16
N TYR A 56 9.61 11.02 2.46
CA TYR A 56 9.47 12.00 3.55
C TYR A 56 10.49 11.79 4.68
N PRO A 57 11.68 12.39 4.61
CA PRO A 57 12.61 12.40 5.74
C PRO A 57 12.15 13.40 6.81
N GLY A 58 11.24 12.99 7.72
CA GLY A 58 10.79 13.84 8.83
C GLY A 58 9.80 13.17 9.79
N SER A 59 9.84 13.55 11.07
CA SER A 59 9.13 12.89 12.17
C SER A 59 7.62 13.15 12.25
N THR A 60 7.10 14.21 11.61
CA THR A 60 5.70 14.63 11.75
C THR A 60 4.73 13.92 10.80
N MET A 61 5.26 13.26 9.76
CA MET A 61 4.46 12.49 8.78
C MET A 61 4.43 10.98 9.11
N ASP A 62 5.25 10.55 10.07
CA ASP A 62 5.41 9.15 10.49
C ASP A 62 4.08 8.58 11.02
N GLU A 63 3.33 9.36 11.79
CA GLU A 63 2.01 8.97 12.32
C GLU A 63 0.96 8.79 11.21
N HIS A 64 1.01 9.59 10.14
CA HIS A 64 0.09 9.46 9.00
C HIS A 64 0.42 8.22 8.18
N VAL A 65 1.71 7.98 7.92
CA VAL A 65 2.18 6.77 7.23
C VAL A 65 1.85 5.52 8.03
N ASP A 66 2.02 5.56 9.35
CA ASP A 66 1.68 4.42 10.21
C ASP A 66 0.16 4.18 10.29
N ALA A 67 -0.67 5.23 10.31
CA ALA A 67 -2.12 5.10 10.26
C ALA A 67 -2.58 4.48 8.92
N ASP A 68 -2.02 4.93 7.79
CA ASP A 68 -2.32 4.35 6.48
C ASP A 68 -1.77 2.91 6.37
N ARG A 69 -0.61 2.61 6.97
CA ARG A 69 -0.07 1.24 7.06
C ARG A 69 -1.04 0.32 7.78
N LEU A 70 -1.58 0.75 8.92
CA LEU A 70 -2.57 -0.03 9.67
C LEU A 70 -3.85 -0.26 8.85
N ARG A 71 -4.33 0.75 8.12
CA ARG A 71 -5.49 0.63 7.22
C ARG A 71 -5.24 -0.40 6.12
N LEU A 72 -4.10 -0.32 5.44
CA LEU A 72 -3.74 -1.26 4.38
C LEU A 72 -3.49 -2.67 4.94
N HIS A 73 -2.88 -2.79 6.12
CA HIS A 73 -2.69 -4.07 6.80
C HIS A 73 -4.02 -4.76 7.12
N ALA A 74 -5.04 -4.00 7.53
CA ALA A 74 -6.38 -4.55 7.74
C ALA A 74 -6.97 -5.15 6.45
N LEU A 75 -6.74 -4.54 5.29
CA LEU A 75 -7.19 -5.09 4.00
C LEU A 75 -6.53 -6.43 3.63
N VAL A 76 -5.30 -6.66 4.11
CA VAL A 76 -4.54 -7.89 3.87
C VAL A 76 -4.90 -9.00 4.87
N PHE A 77 -5.09 -8.66 6.15
CA PHE A 77 -5.16 -9.67 7.23
C PHE A 77 -6.48 -9.69 8.01
N ASN A 78 -7.26 -8.61 8.03
CA ASN A 78 -8.48 -8.46 8.81
C ASN A 78 -9.60 -7.87 7.93
N ARG A 79 -9.96 -8.56 6.84
CA ARG A 79 -11.29 -8.30 6.28
C ARG A 79 -12.28 -8.78 7.35
N GLU A 80 -12.83 -7.84 8.11
CA GLU A 80 -13.98 -8.12 8.98
C GLU A 80 -15.07 -8.73 8.09
N ASP A 81 -15.53 -9.93 8.45
CA ASP A 81 -16.71 -10.62 7.91
C ASP A 81 -17.97 -9.74 8.02
#